data_AF-A0A0K8UXY0-F1
#
_entry.id   AF-A0A0K8UXY0-F1
#
_cell.length_a   1.000
_cell.length_b   1.000
_cell.length_c   1.000
_cell.angle_alpha   90.00
_cell.angle_beta   90.00
_cell.angle_gamma   90.00
#
_symmetry.space_group_name_H-M   'P 1'
#
loop_
_entity.id
_entity.type
_entity.pdbx_description
1 polymer ?
#
loop_
_entity_poly.entity_id
_entity_poly.type
_entity_poly.pdbx_seq_one_letter_code
_entity_poly.pdbx_strand_id
1 'polypeptide(L)'
;MSGGKHLAKGSQKPELPDDGVVRLYSMRFCPYAHRAHLVLDAKNIPHHTIYINLTEKPEWLTEVSPLGKVPALQLPKEEGNPSLIESLIIAEYLDEKYPEVPLFPKDPLT
;
A
#
# COMPACT_ATOMS: atom_id res chain seq x y z
N MET A 1 -4.19 17.61 4.96
CA MET A 1 -2.98 17.54 4.13
C MET A 1 -1.89 16.82 4.92
N SER A 2 -1.59 15.54 4.63
CA SER A 2 -0.54 14.82 5.35
C SER A 2 0.84 15.39 4.96
N GLY A 3 1.43 16.22 5.82
CA GLY A 3 2.79 16.76 5.70
C GLY A 3 3.89 15.71 5.91
N GLY A 4 3.64 14.44 5.60
CA GLY A 4 4.54 13.33 5.90
C GLY A 4 5.85 13.43 5.11
N LYS A 5 6.96 13.43 5.85
CA LYS A 5 8.33 13.29 5.30
C LYS A 5 8.42 12.00 4.48
N HIS A 6 9.06 12.07 3.31
CA HIS A 6 9.39 10.88 2.53
C HIS A 6 10.63 10.25 3.13
N LEU A 7 10.53 8.99 3.57
CA LEU A 7 11.64 8.25 4.14
C LEU A 7 12.65 7.93 3.05
N ALA A 8 13.90 8.25 3.32
CA ALA A 8 15.00 8.13 2.37
C ALA A 8 16.09 7.21 2.91
N LYS A 9 17.17 7.03 2.15
CA LYS A 9 18.39 6.33 2.59
C LYS A 9 18.80 6.73 4.01
N GLY A 10 19.10 5.75 4.85
CA GLY A 10 19.45 5.95 6.26
C GLY A 10 18.28 6.29 7.20
N SER A 11 17.05 6.45 6.69
CA SER A 11 15.87 6.58 7.54
C SER A 11 15.55 5.23 8.20
N GLN A 12 15.28 5.24 9.50
CA GLN A 12 14.81 4.04 10.19
C GLN A 12 13.45 3.60 9.65
N LYS A 13 13.23 2.28 9.62
CA LYS A 13 11.91 1.71 9.30
C LYS A 13 10.93 2.16 10.37
N PRO A 14 9.77 2.74 10.00
CA PRO A 14 8.83 3.25 10.98
C PRO A 14 8.25 2.11 11.81
N GLU A 15 8.25 2.27 13.13
CA GLU A 15 7.47 1.43 14.03
C GLU A 15 6.00 1.83 13.92
N LEU A 16 5.15 0.88 13.58
CA LEU A 16 3.72 1.07 13.40
C LEU A 16 2.98 0.23 14.46
N PRO A 17 1.81 0.69 14.93
CA PRO A 17 1.02 -0.07 15.89
C PRO A 17 0.72 -1.48 15.38
N ASP A 18 0.55 -2.40 16.33
CA ASP A 18 0.03 -3.75 16.08
C ASP A 18 -1.51 -3.75 16.19
N ASP A 19 -2.14 -2.91 15.38
CA ASP A 19 -3.60 -2.72 15.31
C ASP A 19 -4.25 -3.57 14.19
N GLY A 20 -3.43 -4.32 13.45
CA GLY A 20 -3.86 -5.11 12.29
C GLY A 20 -4.36 -4.25 11.11
N VAL A 21 -4.06 -2.96 11.11
CA VAL A 21 -4.41 -2.03 10.02
C VAL A 21 -3.41 -2.21 8.88
N VAL A 22 -3.90 -2.20 7.63
CA VAL A 22 -3.04 -2.38 6.46
C VAL A 22 -2.07 -1.21 6.31
N ARG A 23 -0.89 -1.46 5.72
CA ARG A 23 0.18 -0.46 5.63
C ARG A 23 0.55 -0.26 4.16
N LEU A 24 0.28 0.93 3.65
CA LEU A 24 0.58 1.32 2.28
C LEU A 24 1.91 2.08 2.22
N TYR A 25 2.91 1.46 1.61
CA TYR A 25 4.16 2.13 1.22
C TYR A 25 3.93 2.83 -0.12
N SER A 26 4.10 4.14 -0.15
CA SER A 26 3.62 5.02 -1.22
C SER A 26 4.63 6.12 -1.55
N MET A 27 4.37 6.87 -2.62
CA MET A 27 4.99 8.15 -2.92
C MET A 27 3.89 9.08 -3.44
N ARG A 28 3.76 10.30 -2.88
CA ARG A 28 2.60 11.19 -3.10
C ARG A 28 2.28 11.46 -4.56
N PHE A 29 3.28 11.50 -5.41
CA PHE A 29 3.17 11.82 -6.83
C PHE A 29 3.25 10.58 -7.73
N CYS A 30 3.23 9.37 -7.17
CA CYS A 30 3.25 8.14 -7.95
C CYS A 30 1.83 7.81 -8.44
N PRO A 31 1.57 7.77 -9.75
CA PRO A 31 0.23 7.44 -10.27
C PRO A 31 -0.18 5.99 -9.95
N TYR A 32 0.77 5.06 -9.90
CA TYR A 32 0.48 3.67 -9.53
C TYR A 32 0.09 3.56 -8.04
N ALA A 33 0.74 4.31 -7.15
CA ALA A 33 0.38 4.31 -5.75
C ALA A 33 -0.92 5.07 -5.48
N HIS A 34 -1.22 6.09 -6.29
CA HIS A 34 -2.50 6.78 -6.23
C HIS A 34 -3.68 5.85 -6.53
N ARG A 35 -3.53 4.86 -7.41
CA ARG A 35 -4.55 3.81 -7.60
C ARG A 35 -4.89 3.08 -6.30
N ALA A 36 -3.88 2.68 -5.53
CA ALA A 36 -4.10 2.00 -4.25
C ALA A 36 -4.80 2.92 -3.23
N HIS A 37 -4.41 4.19 -3.18
CA HIS A 37 -5.10 5.21 -2.36
C HIS A 37 -6.59 5.32 -2.73
N LEU A 38 -6.90 5.46 -4.02
CA LEU A 38 -8.29 5.57 -4.48
C LEU A 38 -9.14 4.35 -4.10
N VAL A 39 -8.58 3.14 -4.18
CA VAL A 39 -9.29 1.90 -3.79
C VAL A 39 -9.52 1.87 -2.28
N LEU A 40 -8.49 2.18 -1.47
CA LEU A 40 -8.62 2.23 -0.02
C LEU A 40 -9.66 3.27 0.41
N ASP A 41 -9.65 4.45 -0.19
CA ASP A 41 -10.59 5.54 0.09
C ASP A 41 -12.02 5.19 -0.34
N ALA A 42 -12.20 4.68 -1.57
CA ALA A 42 -13.52 4.29 -2.09
C ALA A 42 -14.19 3.21 -1.22
N LYS A 43 -13.39 2.33 -0.63
CA LYS A 43 -13.84 1.23 0.23
C LYS A 43 -13.81 1.57 1.72
N ASN A 44 -13.42 2.79 2.10
CA ASN A 44 -13.26 3.24 3.49
C ASN A 44 -12.38 2.30 4.35
N ILE A 45 -11.29 1.78 3.79
CA ILE A 45 -10.40 0.86 4.48
C ILE A 45 -9.38 1.66 5.31
N PRO A 46 -9.37 1.52 6.65
CA PRO A 46 -8.35 2.16 7.48
C PRO A 46 -6.96 1.67 7.07
N HIS A 47 -6.02 2.60 6.94
CA HIS A 47 -4.66 2.26 6.53
C HIS A 47 -3.62 3.26 7.06
N HIS A 48 -2.41 2.77 7.34
CA HIS A 48 -1.25 3.61 7.58
C HIS A 48 -0.54 3.88 6.25
N THR A 49 -0.23 5.14 5.95
CA THR A 49 0.55 5.48 4.75
C THR A 49 1.98 5.86 5.13
N ILE A 50 2.94 5.21 4.48
CA ILE A 50 4.37 5.46 4.64
C ILE A 50 4.90 6.00 3.32
N TYR A 51 5.37 7.24 3.31
CA TYR A 51 5.90 7.85 2.10
C TYR A 51 7.39 7.53 1.93
N ILE A 52 7.78 7.14 0.71
CA ILE A 52 9.13 6.74 0.35
C ILE A 52 9.73 7.74 -0.65
N ASN A 53 10.97 8.13 -0.42
CA ASN A 53 11.78 8.85 -1.40
C ASN A 53 12.26 7.84 -2.46
N LEU A 54 11.81 7.98 -3.70
CA LEU A 54 12.14 7.03 -4.77
C LEU A 54 13.51 7.29 -5.42
N THR A 55 14.08 8.48 -5.22
CA THR A 55 15.43 8.83 -5.69
C THR A 55 16.48 8.29 -4.73
N GLU A 56 16.25 8.43 -3.42
CA GLU A 56 17.14 7.95 -2.37
C GLU A 56 16.39 6.97 -1.48
N LYS A 57 16.18 5.75 -1.96
CA LYS A 57 15.34 4.76 -1.29
C LYS A 57 15.96 4.32 0.06
N PRO A 58 15.15 4.12 1.11
CA PRO A 58 15.61 3.48 2.33
C PRO A 58 16.00 2.02 2.04
N GLU A 59 17.06 1.56 2.72
CA GLU A 59 17.65 0.24 2.51
C GLU A 59 16.68 -0.90 2.83
N TRP A 60 15.83 -0.71 3.84
CA TRP A 60 14.83 -1.68 4.29
C TRP A 60 13.62 -1.81 3.36
N LEU A 61 13.49 -0.98 2.31
CA LEU A 61 12.33 -1.05 1.41
C LEU A 61 12.20 -2.43 0.74
N THR A 62 13.31 -3.10 0.49
CA THR A 62 13.33 -4.44 -0.13
C THR A 62 12.73 -5.53 0.77
N GLU A 63 12.63 -5.29 2.08
CA GLU A 63 11.94 -6.20 3.01
C GLU A 63 10.42 -6.21 2.81
N VAL A 64 9.84 -5.13 2.27
CA VAL A 64 8.40 -4.99 2.03
C VAL A 64 8.03 -4.99 0.55
N SER A 65 8.98 -4.63 -0.31
CA SER A 65 8.83 -4.62 -1.76
C SER A 65 10.10 -5.20 -2.36
N PRO A 66 10.15 -6.49 -2.71
CA PRO A 66 11.36 -7.12 -3.24
C PRO A 66 11.96 -6.41 -4.46
N LEU A 67 11.12 -5.70 -5.24
CA LEU A 67 11.53 -4.90 -6.39
C LEU A 67 11.97 -3.46 -6.04
N GLY A 68 11.88 -3.06 -4.77
CA GLY A 68 12.17 -1.71 -4.30
C GLY A 68 11.27 -0.65 -4.93
N LYS A 69 10.00 -1.00 -5.21
CA LYS A 69 9.00 -0.16 -5.88
C LYS A 69 7.80 0.12 -4.98
N VAL A 70 7.07 1.19 -5.30
CA VAL A 70 5.77 1.51 -4.71
C VAL A 70 4.69 1.46 -5.80
N PRO A 71 3.43 1.16 -5.47
CA PRO A 71 2.92 0.83 -4.13
C PRO A 71 3.38 -0.56 -3.66
N ALA A 72 3.46 -0.71 -2.34
CA ALA A 72 3.47 -2.02 -1.68
C ALA A 72 2.48 -1.97 -0.50
N LEU A 73 1.66 -3.00 -0.36
CA LEU A 73 0.66 -3.11 0.70
C LEU A 73 1.03 -4.27 1.63
N GLN A 74 1.44 -3.95 2.86
CA GLN A 74 1.66 -4.97 3.89
C GLN A 74 0.35 -5.28 4.60
N LEU A 75 0.14 -6.58 4.89
CA LEU A 75 -1.10 -7.14 5.42
C LEU A 75 -0.84 -7.79 6.79
N PRO A 76 -0.80 -7.04 7.91
CA PRO A 76 -0.43 -7.57 9.22
C PRO A 76 -1.40 -8.60 9.82
N LYS A 77 -2.61 -8.75 9.24
CA LYS A 77 -3.61 -9.75 9.69
C LYS A 77 -3.52 -11.09 8.95
N GLU A 78 -2.75 -11.14 7.86
CA GLU A 78 -2.56 -12.37 7.09
C GLU A 78 -1.35 -13.14 7.63
N GLU A 79 -1.41 -14.47 7.58
CA GLU A 79 -0.34 -15.33 8.09
C GLU A 79 1.01 -14.98 7.45
N GLY A 80 2.02 -14.73 8.29
CA GLY A 80 3.36 -14.34 7.83
C GLY A 80 3.51 -12.86 7.44
N ASN A 81 2.49 -12.01 7.66
CA ASN A 81 2.50 -10.57 7.39
C ASN A 81 2.98 -10.21 5.96
N PRO A 82 2.43 -10.86 4.91
CA PRO A 82 2.89 -10.71 3.55
C PRO A 82 2.73 -9.27 3.05
N SER A 83 3.46 -8.96 1.98
CA SER A 83 3.32 -7.70 1.25
C SER A 83 2.95 -7.96 -0.20
N LEU A 84 1.93 -7.26 -0.68
CA LEU A 84 1.54 -7.24 -2.09
C LEU A 84 2.25 -6.10 -2.80
N ILE A 85 2.74 -6.39 -4.00
CA ILE A 85 3.31 -5.40 -4.94
C ILE A 85 2.48 -5.40 -6.22
N GLU A 86 2.71 -4.41 -7.07
CA GLU A 86 1.91 -4.10 -8.26
C GLU A 86 0.52 -3.52 -7.93
N SER A 87 0.28 -2.33 -8.46
CA SER A 87 -0.91 -1.54 -8.12
C SER A 87 -2.25 -2.15 -8.57
N LEU A 88 -2.26 -3.01 -9.62
CA LEU A 88 -3.48 -3.72 -10.02
C LEU A 88 -3.77 -4.91 -9.10
N ILE A 89 -2.75 -5.68 -8.73
CA ILE A 89 -2.88 -6.80 -7.79
C ILE A 89 -3.39 -6.30 -6.43
N ILE A 90 -2.84 -5.17 -5.95
CA ILE A 90 -3.32 -4.53 -4.73
C ILE A 90 -4.79 -4.11 -4.86
N ALA A 91 -5.19 -3.52 -5.99
CA ALA A 91 -6.57 -3.08 -6.21
C ALA A 91 -7.56 -4.25 -6.23
N GLU A 92 -7.22 -5.32 -6.95
CA GLU A 92 -8.01 -6.55 -7.05
C GLU A 92 -8.13 -7.23 -5.67
N TYR A 93 -7.01 -7.45 -4.98
CA TYR A 93 -7.01 -8.03 -3.63
C TYR A 93 -7.90 -7.24 -2.67
N LEU A 94 -7.78 -5.91 -2.64
CA LEU A 94 -8.59 -5.08 -1.76
C LEU A 94 -10.08 -5.15 -2.15
N ASP A 95 -10.41 -5.23 -3.44
CA ASP A 95 -11.80 -5.33 -3.87
C ASP A 95 -12.44 -6.67 -3.47
N GLU A 96 -11.72 -7.77 -3.64
CA GLU A 96 -12.17 -9.12 -3.27
C GLU A 96 -12.26 -9.31 -1.75
N LYS A 97 -11.27 -8.81 -1.00
CA LYS A 97 -11.20 -8.98 0.46
C LYS A 97 -12.28 -8.20 1.21
N TYR A 98 -12.70 -7.06 0.67
CA TYR A 98 -13.67 -6.14 1.30
C TYR A 98 -14.90 -5.94 0.38
N PRO A 99 -15.84 -6.90 0.33
CA PRO A 99 -16.87 -6.95 -0.70
C PRO A 99 -18.02 -5.94 -0.52
N GLU A 100 -18.00 -5.08 0.50
CA GLU A 100 -19.10 -4.19 0.87
C GLU A 100 -19.39 -3.11 -0.19
N VAL A 101 -18.34 -2.62 -0.86
CA VAL A 101 -18.43 -1.63 -1.94
C VAL A 101 -17.64 -2.17 -3.14
N PRO A 102 -18.26 -3.01 -4.01
CA PRO A 102 -17.54 -3.63 -5.13
C PRO A 102 -17.13 -2.58 -6.17
N LEU A 103 -15.88 -2.65 -6.62
CA LEU A 103 -15.31 -1.75 -7.63
C LEU A 103 -15.20 -2.43 -9.00
N PHE A 104 -15.01 -3.75 -9.03
CA PHE A 104 -15.03 -4.52 -10.27
C PHE A 104 -16.44 -5.04 -10.60
N PRO A 105 -16.79 -5.11 -11.90
CA PRO A 105 -18.01 -5.78 -12.32
C PRO A 105 -17.91 -7.29 -12.05
N LYS A 106 -19.03 -7.92 -11.75
CA LYS A 106 -19.11 -9.38 -11.56
C LYS A 106 -19.07 -10.13 -12.89
N ASP A 107 -19.59 -9.51 -13.94
CA ASP A 107 -19.52 -10.03 -15.29
C ASP A 107 -18.30 -9.37 -15.99
N PRO A 108 -17.39 -10.16 -16.58
CA PRO A 108 -16.24 -9.61 -17.30
C PRO A 108 -16.60 -8.71 -18.50
N LEU A 109 -17.83 -8.78 -19.01
CA LEU A 109 -18.27 -8.14 -20.26
C LEU A 109 -19.38 -7.08 -20.09
N THR A 110 -19.99 -6.96 -18.91
CA THR A 110 -21.10 -6.01 -18.66
C THR A 110 -21.02 -5.37 -17.28
#